data_AF-A0A1B6AMF3-F1
#
_entry.id   AF-A0A1B6AMF3-F1
#
_cell.length_a   1.000
_cell.length_b   1.000
_cell.length_c   1.000
_cell.angle_alpha   90.00
_cell.angle_beta   90.00
_cell.angle_gamma   90.00
#
_symmetry.space_group_name_H-M   'P 1'
#
loop_
_entity.id
_entity.type
_entity.pdbx_description
1 polymer ?
#
loop_
_entity_poly.entity_id
_entity_poly.type
_entity_poly.pdbx_seq_one_letter_code
_entity_poly.pdbx_strand_id
1 'polypeptide(L)'
;MTQRTDFSLSEVELKQFHQDGFIGPFDLYEKDEMEANLQALRPKLLNTKKAIYSQDKAVSGNTNLANYDRHLDVDFLAEHITRPEIVDRVSSILGPDTMCWRSEFFPKYPGDEGTDWHQADNFSNVAGSKYPQILWPEDAEFGGTITVWTAFTEASVENGCLQFIPGTHTSMNYDESKVMEYDENAINSVEKGGVKRGFFGYDYRQLQKDPNWEPDESKAVSQVMRQGQFIVFWSTLMHASHPHSGLTDQMRLGFAGRYLPTQVQVYPYSEGLEEFGGKASLDKFGNVLTSGKNEYRHNRFVDSTVNGFRFPVRQKG
;
A
#
# COMPACT_ATOMS: atom_id res chain seq x y z
N MET A 1 5.50 15.29 -33.31
CA MET A 1 5.01 14.28 -32.35
C MET A 1 6.17 13.95 -31.44
N THR A 2 6.15 14.43 -30.20
CA THR A 2 7.15 14.08 -29.19
C THR A 2 7.00 12.59 -28.89
N GLN A 3 8.09 11.84 -29.05
CA GLN A 3 8.13 10.41 -28.76
C GLN A 3 7.86 10.23 -27.26
N ARG A 4 6.77 9.56 -26.93
CA ARG A 4 6.37 9.30 -25.54
C ARG A 4 7.37 8.32 -24.93
N THR A 5 7.92 8.66 -23.78
CA THR A 5 8.76 7.71 -23.02
C THR A 5 7.89 6.57 -22.51
N ASP A 6 8.36 5.35 -22.76
CA ASP A 6 7.74 4.09 -22.36
C ASP A 6 8.53 3.51 -21.18
N PHE A 7 7.83 3.19 -20.10
CA PHE A 7 8.40 2.63 -18.88
C PHE A 7 7.88 1.22 -18.58
N SER A 8 7.31 0.55 -19.57
CA SER A 8 6.79 -0.82 -19.44
C SER A 8 7.89 -1.79 -18.99
N LEU A 9 7.50 -2.83 -18.25
CA LEU A 9 8.45 -3.89 -17.88
C LEU A 9 8.88 -4.65 -19.13
N SER A 10 10.17 -4.92 -19.25
CA SER A 10 10.70 -5.87 -20.22
C SER A 10 10.21 -7.29 -19.91
N GLU A 11 10.28 -8.19 -20.90
CA GLU A 11 9.92 -9.61 -20.71
C GLU A 11 10.73 -10.27 -19.58
N VAL A 12 11.99 -9.87 -19.39
CA VAL A 12 12.86 -10.38 -18.33
C VAL A 12 12.40 -9.88 -16.96
N GLU A 13 12.08 -8.60 -16.83
CA GLU A 13 11.56 -8.02 -15.58
C GLU A 13 10.18 -8.59 -15.22
N LEU A 14 9.32 -8.80 -16.22
CA LEU A 14 8.00 -9.40 -16.01
C LEU A 14 8.13 -10.87 -15.57
N LYS A 15 9.04 -11.63 -16.18
CA LYS A 15 9.33 -12.99 -15.74
C LYS A 15 9.86 -13.04 -14.30
N GLN A 16 10.73 -12.11 -13.93
CA GLN A 16 11.23 -11.98 -12.56
C GLN A 16 10.09 -11.66 -11.59
N PHE A 17 9.22 -10.72 -11.94
CA PHE A 17 8.05 -10.37 -11.14
C PHE A 17 7.15 -11.57 -10.90
N HIS A 18 6.86 -12.37 -11.93
CA HIS A 18 6.04 -13.59 -11.78
C HIS A 18 6.71 -14.68 -10.95
N GLN A 19 8.04 -14.76 -10.96
CA GLN A 19 8.78 -15.74 -10.16
C GLN A 19 8.82 -15.33 -8.68
N ASP A 20 9.16 -14.07 -8.41
CA ASP A 20 9.50 -13.62 -7.06
C ASP A 20 8.32 -12.93 -6.36
N GLY A 21 7.35 -12.41 -7.10
CA GLY A 21 6.21 -11.63 -6.62
C GLY A 21 6.52 -10.15 -6.40
N PHE A 22 7.73 -9.69 -6.72
CA PHE A 22 8.15 -8.30 -6.68
C PHE A 22 9.18 -7.96 -7.75
N ILE A 23 9.34 -6.68 -8.06
CA ILE A 23 10.32 -6.16 -9.02
C ILE A 23 10.73 -4.72 -8.69
N GLY A 24 11.99 -4.40 -8.97
CA GLY A 24 12.64 -3.11 -8.69
C GLY A 24 13.83 -3.26 -7.72
N PRO A 25 14.21 -2.20 -6.99
CA PRO A 25 13.60 -0.87 -7.02
C PRO A 25 13.86 -0.13 -8.33
N PHE A 26 12.95 0.76 -8.70
CA PHE A 26 13.09 1.68 -9.83
C PHE A 26 13.21 3.11 -9.33
N ASP A 27 13.94 3.94 -10.06
CA ASP A 27 13.99 5.37 -9.82
C ASP A 27 12.70 6.05 -10.29
N LEU A 28 12.11 6.90 -9.44
CA LEU A 28 10.96 7.74 -9.79
C LEU A 28 11.29 9.23 -9.75
N TYR A 29 12.04 9.62 -8.72
CA TYR A 29 12.48 10.98 -8.51
C TYR A 29 13.98 10.98 -8.21
N GLU A 30 14.67 12.05 -8.59
CA GLU A 30 16.00 12.30 -8.03
C GLU A 30 15.90 12.58 -6.52
N LYS A 31 16.96 12.29 -5.76
CA LYS A 31 16.94 12.42 -4.30
C LYS A 31 16.52 13.82 -3.85
N ASP A 32 17.13 14.85 -4.44
CA ASP A 32 16.86 16.25 -4.09
C ASP A 32 15.45 16.70 -4.52
N GLU A 33 14.93 16.15 -5.61
CA GLU A 33 13.55 16.40 -6.06
C GLU A 33 12.54 15.83 -5.07
N MET A 34 12.72 14.57 -4.67
CA MET A 34 11.84 13.94 -3.68
C MET A 34 11.93 14.64 -2.32
N GLU A 35 13.11 15.07 -1.90
CA GLU A 35 13.26 15.84 -0.66
C GLU A 35 12.52 17.17 -0.71
N ALA A 36 12.65 17.93 -1.81
CA ALA A 36 11.90 19.18 -2.00
C ALA A 36 10.38 18.94 -2.00
N ASN A 37 9.91 17.89 -2.67
CA ASN A 37 8.50 17.49 -2.68
C ASN A 37 8.01 17.10 -1.27
N LEU A 38 8.80 16.35 -0.52
CA LEU A 38 8.47 15.96 0.85
C LEU A 38 8.38 17.18 1.78
N GLN A 39 9.29 18.14 1.67
CA GLN A 39 9.24 19.39 2.44
C GLN A 39 7.96 20.17 2.15
N ALA A 40 7.56 20.27 0.88
CA ALA A 40 6.31 20.92 0.48
C ALA A 40 5.04 20.15 0.90
N LEU A 41 5.16 18.83 1.03
CA LEU A 41 4.06 17.93 1.41
C LEU A 41 3.73 17.98 2.92
N ARG A 42 4.74 18.06 3.79
CA ARG A 42 4.59 18.04 5.26
C ARG A 42 3.43 18.91 5.81
N PRO A 43 3.32 20.22 5.48
CA PRO A 43 2.22 21.04 6.00
C PRO A 43 0.83 20.61 5.48
N LYS A 44 0.76 19.99 4.29
CA LYS A 44 -0.49 19.47 3.72
C LYS A 44 -0.94 18.18 4.41
N LEU A 45 -0.01 17.36 4.88
CA LEU A 45 -0.35 16.15 5.65
C LEU A 45 -0.96 16.49 7.01
N LEU A 46 -0.45 17.53 7.67
CA LEU A 46 -0.98 18.03 8.95
C LEU A 46 -2.36 18.70 8.80
N ASN A 47 -2.66 19.28 7.63
CA ASN A 47 -3.94 19.92 7.38
C ASN A 47 -4.95 18.95 6.77
N THR A 48 -5.78 18.35 7.62
CA THR A 48 -6.80 17.36 7.22
C THR A 48 -8.17 17.96 6.93
N LYS A 49 -8.33 19.30 6.91
CA LYS A 49 -9.64 19.95 6.66
C LYS A 49 -10.32 19.53 5.35
N LYS A 50 -9.52 19.09 4.38
CA LYS A 50 -9.95 18.66 3.05
C LYS A 50 -9.79 17.15 2.85
N ALA A 51 -9.36 16.39 3.85
CA ALA A 51 -9.29 14.94 3.75
C ALA A 51 -10.69 14.35 3.50
N ILE A 52 -10.76 13.25 2.75
CA ILE A 52 -12.04 12.61 2.41
C ILE A 52 -12.68 11.90 3.60
N TYR A 53 -11.87 11.51 4.58
CA TYR A 53 -12.30 10.87 5.83
C TYR A 53 -12.38 11.89 6.96
N SER A 54 -13.57 12.10 7.52
CA SER A 54 -13.73 12.85 8.76
C SER A 54 -13.41 11.93 9.95
N GLN A 55 -12.54 12.38 10.85
CA GLN A 55 -12.31 11.68 12.11
C GLN A 55 -13.32 12.16 13.15
N ASP A 56 -14.56 11.66 13.08
CA ASP A 56 -15.57 12.08 14.05
C ASP A 56 -15.35 11.49 15.45
N LYS A 57 -14.55 10.40 15.60
CA LYS A 57 -14.05 9.89 16.88
C LYS A 57 -12.82 8.98 16.66
N ALA A 58 -11.61 9.54 16.63
CA ALA A 58 -10.42 8.70 16.81
C ALA A 58 -10.35 8.27 18.28
N VAL A 59 -10.49 6.96 18.55
CA VAL A 59 -10.42 6.41 19.91
C VAL A 59 -8.99 6.52 20.47
N SER A 60 -8.00 6.63 19.59
CA SER A 60 -6.60 6.92 19.94
C SER A 60 -5.96 7.70 18.78
N GLY A 61 -4.98 8.57 19.06
CA GLY A 61 -4.27 9.38 18.05
C GLY A 61 -3.40 8.58 17.06
N ASN A 62 -3.46 7.24 17.09
CA ASN A 62 -2.59 6.32 16.35
C ASN A 62 -3.35 5.40 15.38
N THR A 63 -4.59 5.73 14.99
CA THR A 63 -5.29 4.93 13.98
C THR A 63 -4.67 5.17 12.59
N ASN A 64 -4.29 4.11 11.87
CA ASN A 64 -3.66 4.23 10.55
C ASN A 64 -4.62 4.77 9.46
N LEU A 65 -5.93 4.87 9.74
CA LEU A 65 -6.91 5.51 8.83
C LEU A 65 -6.55 6.97 8.47
N ALA A 66 -5.84 7.70 9.34
CA ALA A 66 -5.37 9.06 9.03
C ALA A 66 -4.39 9.11 7.84
N ASN A 67 -3.73 7.98 7.55
CA ASN A 67 -2.74 7.83 6.51
C ASN A 67 -3.34 7.37 5.17
N TYR A 68 -4.63 7.05 5.12
CA TYR A 68 -5.29 6.55 3.92
C TYR A 68 -5.65 7.68 2.96
N ASP A 69 -5.57 7.37 1.66
CA ASP A 69 -6.22 8.05 0.54
C ASP A 69 -6.00 9.55 0.42
N ARG A 70 -4.87 10.02 0.93
CA ARG A 70 -4.44 11.42 0.81
C ARG A 70 -4.18 11.85 -0.64
N HIS A 71 -4.08 10.90 -1.59
CA HIS A 71 -4.08 11.18 -3.02
C HIS A 71 -5.39 11.84 -3.50
N LEU A 72 -6.48 11.74 -2.74
CA LEU A 72 -7.77 12.37 -3.07
C LEU A 72 -7.88 13.83 -2.61
N ASP A 73 -6.95 14.33 -1.79
CA ASP A 73 -6.92 15.72 -1.34
C ASP A 73 -5.56 16.43 -1.52
N VAL A 74 -4.50 15.72 -1.89
CA VAL A 74 -3.16 16.29 -2.06
C VAL A 74 -2.66 16.13 -3.50
N ASP A 75 -2.53 17.24 -4.22
CA ASP A 75 -2.18 17.28 -5.64
C ASP A 75 -0.89 16.53 -5.98
N PHE A 76 0.16 16.64 -5.15
CA PHE A 76 1.41 15.89 -5.35
C PHE A 76 1.18 14.37 -5.31
N LEU A 77 0.33 13.90 -4.38
CA LEU A 77 0.02 12.48 -4.26
C LEU A 77 -0.91 12.01 -5.38
N ALA A 78 -1.80 12.88 -5.85
CA ALA A 78 -2.64 12.65 -7.02
C ALA A 78 -1.80 12.47 -8.31
N GLU A 79 -0.81 13.32 -8.50
CA GLU A 79 0.17 13.19 -9.59
C GLU A 79 1.06 11.95 -9.39
N HIS A 80 1.48 11.69 -8.15
CA HIS A 80 2.32 10.54 -7.81
C HIS A 80 1.71 9.21 -8.26
N ILE A 81 0.46 8.92 -7.89
CA ILE A 81 -0.20 7.65 -8.21
C ILE A 81 -0.51 7.48 -9.72
N THR A 82 -0.37 8.55 -10.51
CA THR A 82 -0.63 8.56 -11.96
C THR A 82 0.64 8.71 -12.79
N ARG A 83 1.82 8.70 -12.17
CA ARG A 83 3.10 8.86 -12.86
C ARG A 83 3.33 7.77 -13.90
N PRO A 84 3.72 8.11 -15.15
CA PRO A 84 4.00 7.14 -16.21
C PRO A 84 4.96 6.01 -15.80
N GLU A 85 5.98 6.34 -15.03
CA GLU A 85 6.99 5.41 -14.55
C GLU A 85 6.39 4.30 -13.67
N ILE A 86 5.33 4.62 -12.92
CA ILE A 86 4.58 3.64 -12.14
C ILE A 86 3.55 2.95 -13.03
N VAL A 87 2.71 3.72 -13.71
CA VAL A 87 1.51 3.22 -14.39
C VAL A 87 1.85 2.28 -15.55
N ASP A 88 2.90 2.54 -16.33
CA ASP A 88 3.30 1.64 -17.43
C ASP A 88 3.76 0.27 -16.90
N ARG A 89 4.49 0.25 -15.77
CA ARG A 89 4.93 -1.00 -15.11
C ARG A 89 3.77 -1.77 -14.50
N VAL A 90 2.88 -1.07 -13.80
CA VAL A 90 1.64 -1.67 -13.26
C VAL A 90 0.79 -2.26 -14.39
N SER A 91 0.67 -1.54 -15.51
CA SER A 91 -0.12 -2.00 -16.67
C SER A 91 0.53 -3.19 -17.41
N SER A 92 1.85 -3.35 -17.31
CA SER A 92 2.55 -4.54 -17.80
C SER A 92 2.14 -5.81 -17.01
N ILE A 93 1.71 -5.65 -15.76
CA ILE A 93 1.32 -6.74 -14.86
C ILE A 93 -0.19 -6.98 -14.88
N LEU A 94 -0.98 -5.92 -14.73
CA LEU A 94 -2.44 -5.98 -14.55
C LEU A 94 -3.24 -5.88 -15.84
N GLY A 95 -2.55 -5.67 -16.97
CA GLY A 95 -3.19 -5.33 -18.23
C GLY A 95 -3.48 -3.83 -18.35
N PRO A 96 -4.22 -3.42 -19.39
CA PRO A 96 -4.23 -2.03 -19.85
C PRO A 96 -5.14 -1.09 -19.07
N ASP A 97 -6.11 -1.64 -18.35
CA ASP A 97 -7.21 -0.91 -17.74
C ASP A 97 -7.04 -0.98 -16.22
N THR A 98 -6.27 -0.04 -15.69
CA THR A 98 -5.83 -0.04 -14.29
C THR A 98 -6.40 1.13 -13.51
N MET A 99 -6.66 0.90 -12.23
CA MET A 99 -7.08 1.92 -11.27
C MET A 99 -6.22 1.87 -10.02
N CYS A 100 -6.00 3.03 -9.40
CA CYS A 100 -5.54 3.13 -8.02
C CYS A 100 -6.77 3.21 -7.10
N TRP A 101 -6.92 2.23 -6.20
CA TRP A 101 -8.08 2.14 -5.30
C TRP A 101 -7.76 2.55 -3.87
N ARG A 102 -6.48 2.54 -3.49
CA ARG A 102 -6.03 2.92 -2.15
C ARG A 102 -4.62 3.50 -2.20
N SER A 103 -4.36 4.52 -1.38
CA SER A 103 -3.00 4.89 -1.00
C SER A 103 -2.82 4.94 0.51
N GLU A 104 -1.60 4.75 0.99
CA GLU A 104 -1.34 4.69 2.42
C GLU A 104 0.08 5.16 2.78
N PHE A 105 0.21 6.01 3.79
CA PHE A 105 1.51 6.33 4.38
C PHE A 105 1.93 5.30 5.43
N PHE A 106 3.22 4.95 5.39
CA PHE A 106 3.85 4.07 6.35
C PHE A 106 5.03 4.78 7.02
N PRO A 107 4.78 5.57 8.07
CA PRO A 107 5.85 6.10 8.91
C PRO A 107 6.46 4.98 9.77
N LYS A 108 7.76 5.07 10.01
CA LYS A 108 8.46 4.40 11.12
C LYS A 108 9.31 5.45 11.82
N TYR A 109 8.90 5.82 13.02
CA TYR A 109 9.64 6.72 13.88
C TYR A 109 10.79 5.99 14.59
N PRO A 110 11.80 6.72 15.08
CA PRO A 110 12.87 6.14 15.87
C PRO A 110 12.37 5.27 17.03
N GLY A 111 12.72 3.98 17.03
CA GLY A 111 12.32 2.99 18.05
C GLY A 111 11.03 2.21 17.76
N ASP A 112 10.35 2.52 16.65
CA ASP A 112 9.16 1.78 16.22
C ASP A 112 9.47 0.33 15.87
N GLU A 113 8.52 -0.54 16.16
CA GLU A 113 8.51 -1.95 15.77
C GLU A 113 8.54 -2.14 14.26
N GLY A 114 8.98 -3.31 13.80
CA GLY A 114 8.80 -3.74 12.43
C GLY A 114 7.34 -4.02 12.14
N THR A 115 6.89 -3.82 10.90
CA THR A 115 5.57 -4.32 10.51
C THR A 115 5.60 -5.84 10.48
N ASP A 116 4.57 -6.49 11.01
CA ASP A 116 4.40 -7.93 10.99
C ASP A 116 4.52 -8.54 9.59
N TRP A 117 4.92 -9.81 9.53
CA TRP A 117 4.73 -10.62 8.35
C TRP A 117 3.25 -10.80 8.06
N HIS A 118 2.86 -10.47 6.83
CA HIS A 118 1.48 -10.55 6.39
C HIS A 118 1.37 -10.78 4.88
N GLN A 119 0.17 -11.21 4.47
CA GLN A 119 -0.30 -11.28 3.10
C GLN A 119 -1.76 -10.81 3.11
N ALA A 120 -2.14 -9.95 2.17
CA ALA A 120 -3.53 -9.49 2.02
C ALA A 120 -4.02 -9.80 0.60
N ASP A 121 -5.10 -10.57 0.50
CA ASP A 121 -5.74 -10.94 -0.76
C ASP A 121 -6.99 -10.07 -0.96
N ASN A 122 -7.95 -10.14 -0.05
CA ASN A 122 -9.23 -9.46 -0.21
C ASN A 122 -9.40 -8.22 0.69
N PHE A 123 -8.42 -7.96 1.56
CA PHE A 123 -8.38 -6.84 2.49
C PHE A 123 -9.64 -6.77 3.36
N SER A 124 -10.15 -7.92 3.82
CA SER A 124 -11.33 -7.95 4.69
C SER A 124 -11.09 -7.11 5.94
N ASN A 125 -12.13 -6.38 6.37
CA ASN A 125 -12.03 -5.51 7.53
C ASN A 125 -11.50 -6.27 8.76
N VAL A 126 -10.51 -5.68 9.43
CA VAL A 126 -9.86 -6.24 10.62
C VAL A 126 -10.75 -6.15 11.87
N ALA A 127 -11.77 -5.28 11.85
CA ALA A 127 -12.78 -5.14 12.90
C ALA A 127 -14.19 -4.97 12.26
N GLY A 128 -15.21 -5.61 12.83
CA GLY A 128 -16.61 -5.42 12.41
C GLY A 128 -17.04 -6.29 11.22
N SER A 129 -17.64 -5.67 10.18
CA SER A 129 -18.25 -6.37 9.05
C SER A 129 -17.19 -7.02 8.15
N LYS A 130 -17.07 -8.34 8.26
CA LYS A 130 -16.09 -9.23 7.59
C LYS A 130 -16.32 -9.42 6.08
N TYR A 131 -16.62 -8.34 5.39
CA TYR A 131 -16.75 -8.39 3.95
C TYR A 131 -15.42 -8.01 3.29
N PRO A 132 -15.10 -8.63 2.15
CA PRO A 132 -13.92 -8.26 1.40
C PRO A 132 -14.03 -6.81 0.92
N GLN A 133 -12.95 -6.05 1.06
CA GLN A 133 -12.87 -4.71 0.49
C GLN A 133 -12.63 -4.77 -1.02
N ILE A 134 -11.98 -5.83 -1.52
CA ILE A 134 -11.81 -6.05 -2.95
C ILE A 134 -12.27 -7.45 -3.34
N LEU A 135 -12.93 -7.56 -4.49
CA LEU A 135 -13.45 -8.84 -5.00
C LEU A 135 -13.09 -9.00 -6.47
N TRP A 136 -12.20 -9.95 -6.74
CA TRP A 136 -11.85 -10.39 -8.10
C TRP A 136 -13.00 -11.23 -8.70
N PRO A 137 -13.12 -11.33 -10.05
CA PRO A 137 -14.05 -12.24 -10.70
C PRO A 137 -13.89 -13.69 -10.21
N GLU A 138 -14.98 -14.46 -10.16
CA GLU A 138 -14.99 -15.84 -9.65
C GLU A 138 -14.07 -16.79 -10.43
N ASP A 139 -13.81 -16.50 -11.70
CA ASP A 139 -12.93 -17.25 -12.59
C ASP A 139 -11.46 -16.78 -12.57
N ALA A 140 -11.13 -15.77 -11.75
CA ALA A 140 -9.76 -15.33 -11.59
C ALA A 140 -8.91 -16.40 -10.86
N GLU A 141 -7.75 -16.72 -11.42
CA GLU A 141 -6.82 -17.68 -10.83
C GLU A 141 -6.14 -17.16 -9.54
N PHE A 142 -6.14 -15.84 -9.34
CA PHE A 142 -5.46 -15.19 -8.23
C PHE A 142 -6.13 -13.86 -7.83
N GLY A 143 -5.90 -13.41 -6.58
CA GLY A 143 -6.44 -12.17 -6.03
C GLY A 143 -5.37 -11.15 -5.58
N GLY A 144 -5.65 -10.34 -4.56
CA GLY A 144 -4.74 -9.30 -4.09
C GLY A 144 -4.74 -8.00 -4.90
N THR A 145 -3.75 -7.15 -4.64
CA THR A 145 -3.53 -5.88 -5.35
C THR A 145 -2.04 -5.68 -5.61
N ILE A 146 -1.70 -4.98 -6.69
CA ILE A 146 -0.32 -4.54 -6.91
C ILE A 146 -0.06 -3.34 -6.01
N THR A 147 0.91 -3.49 -5.12
CA THR A 147 1.38 -2.41 -4.27
C THR A 147 2.65 -1.83 -4.88
N VAL A 148 2.64 -0.51 -5.08
CA VAL A 148 3.81 0.29 -5.43
C VAL A 148 4.18 1.08 -4.19
N TRP A 149 5.28 0.70 -3.56
CA TRP A 149 5.77 1.37 -2.36
C TRP A 149 6.94 2.27 -2.71
N THR A 150 6.78 3.57 -2.49
CA THR A 150 7.80 4.59 -2.77
C THR A 150 8.47 5.05 -1.48
N ALA A 151 9.80 5.06 -1.47
CA ALA A 151 10.63 5.63 -0.42
C ALA A 151 10.59 7.17 -0.48
N PHE A 152 9.74 7.80 0.32
CA PHE A 152 9.71 9.27 0.46
C PHE A 152 10.88 9.79 1.29
N THR A 153 11.44 8.94 2.15
CA THR A 153 12.78 9.09 2.74
C THR A 153 13.61 7.86 2.37
N GLU A 154 14.92 7.89 2.64
CA GLU A 154 15.74 6.69 2.54
C GLU A 154 15.18 5.55 3.39
N ALA A 155 15.22 4.32 2.87
CA ALA A 155 14.81 3.11 3.56
C ALA A 155 16.00 2.16 3.65
N SER A 156 16.55 2.00 4.85
CA SER A 156 17.66 1.10 5.19
C SER A 156 17.20 0.03 6.17
N VAL A 157 18.01 -1.00 6.41
CA VAL A 157 17.72 -2.00 7.47
C VAL A 157 17.59 -1.32 8.83
N GLU A 158 18.45 -0.35 9.11
CA GLU A 158 18.54 0.35 10.39
C GLU A 158 17.32 1.22 10.71
N ASN A 159 16.66 1.77 9.68
CA ASN A 159 15.48 2.64 9.84
C ASN A 159 14.16 1.94 9.44
N GLY A 160 14.18 0.63 9.24
CA GLY A 160 12.98 -0.16 9.07
C GLY A 160 12.51 -0.31 7.62
N CYS A 161 13.40 -0.57 6.64
CA CYS A 161 13.01 -0.90 5.27
C CYS A 161 12.17 -2.18 5.18
N LEU A 162 11.51 -2.39 4.05
CA LEU A 162 10.69 -3.58 3.81
C LEU A 162 11.54 -4.86 3.75
N GLN A 163 10.90 -5.99 4.02
CA GLN A 163 11.45 -7.33 3.85
C GLN A 163 10.45 -8.18 3.07
N PHE A 164 10.92 -9.01 2.15
CA PHE A 164 10.11 -9.95 1.39
C PHE A 164 10.63 -11.38 1.50
N ILE A 165 9.74 -12.37 1.46
CA ILE A 165 10.14 -13.78 1.20
C ILE A 165 9.76 -14.10 -0.26
N PRO A 166 10.74 -14.18 -1.19
CA PRO A 166 10.47 -14.32 -2.62
C PRO A 166 9.65 -15.57 -2.96
N GLY A 167 8.77 -15.45 -3.96
CA GLY A 167 7.99 -16.57 -4.51
C GLY A 167 6.83 -17.05 -3.63
N THR A 168 6.52 -16.34 -2.54
CA THR A 168 5.43 -16.72 -1.63
C THR A 168 4.06 -16.15 -2.01
N HIS A 169 4.02 -15.27 -3.00
CA HIS A 169 2.80 -14.57 -3.40
C HIS A 169 1.70 -15.49 -3.96
N THR A 170 2.03 -16.70 -4.41
CA THR A 170 1.07 -17.63 -5.02
C THR A 170 0.30 -18.51 -4.02
N SER A 171 0.57 -18.38 -2.71
CA SER A 171 -0.12 -19.16 -1.67
C SER A 171 -0.28 -18.36 -0.39
N MET A 172 -1.53 -18.23 0.07
CA MET A 172 -1.87 -17.54 1.31
C MET A 172 -1.63 -18.42 2.55
N ASN A 173 -0.86 -17.93 3.51
CA ASN A 173 -0.68 -18.53 4.84
C ASN A 173 -1.64 -17.97 5.88
N TYR A 174 -2.35 -16.89 5.55
CA TYR A 174 -3.30 -16.19 6.40
C TYR A 174 -4.74 -16.34 5.87
N ASP A 175 -5.70 -16.27 6.78
CA ASP A 175 -7.14 -16.31 6.53
C ASP A 175 -7.77 -15.02 7.04
N GLU A 176 -8.04 -14.11 6.10
CA GLU A 176 -8.63 -12.79 6.36
C GLU A 176 -10.08 -12.87 6.87
N SER A 177 -10.72 -14.05 6.92
CA SER A 177 -12.02 -14.23 7.57
C SER A 177 -11.93 -14.39 9.10
N LYS A 178 -10.72 -14.65 9.63
CA LYS A 178 -10.44 -14.67 11.08
C LYS A 178 -10.48 -13.24 11.66
N VAL A 179 -10.45 -13.13 12.98
CA VAL A 179 -10.50 -11.85 13.70
C VAL A 179 -9.16 -11.59 14.36
N MET A 180 -8.72 -10.33 14.31
CA MET A 180 -7.64 -9.85 15.16
C MET A 180 -8.20 -9.00 16.29
N GLU A 181 -7.67 -9.19 17.50
CA GLU A 181 -7.99 -8.34 18.64
C GLU A 181 -7.09 -7.10 18.62
N TYR A 182 -7.71 -5.92 18.74
CA TYR A 182 -6.97 -4.66 18.85
C TYR A 182 -6.52 -4.45 20.30
N ASP A 183 -5.22 -4.24 20.48
CA ASP A 183 -4.60 -3.84 21.75
C ASP A 183 -3.58 -2.72 21.52
N GLU A 184 -3.92 -1.51 21.97
CA GLU A 184 -3.01 -0.36 21.87
C GLU A 184 -1.74 -0.52 22.72
N ASN A 185 -1.78 -1.34 23.78
CA ASN A 185 -0.63 -1.57 24.64
C ASN A 185 0.40 -2.53 24.00
N ALA A 186 0.00 -3.28 22.98
CA ALA A 186 0.87 -4.15 22.21
C ALA A 186 1.78 -3.37 21.24
N ILE A 187 1.42 -2.14 20.88
CA ILE A 187 2.20 -1.29 19.99
C ILE A 187 3.57 -1.05 20.61
N ASN A 188 4.62 -1.36 19.85
CA ASN A 188 5.99 -1.14 20.24
C ASN A 188 6.41 -1.90 21.52
N SER A 189 5.74 -3.00 21.87
CA SER A 189 6.05 -3.77 23.10
C SER A 189 6.22 -5.28 22.89
N VAL A 190 5.82 -5.82 21.74
CA VAL A 190 5.85 -7.26 21.47
C VAL A 190 7.08 -7.66 20.64
N GLU A 191 7.76 -8.71 21.08
CA GLU A 191 8.85 -9.36 20.36
C GLU A 191 8.39 -10.70 19.78
N LYS A 192 8.71 -10.93 18.51
CA LYS A 192 8.33 -12.13 17.73
C LYS A 192 9.59 -12.66 17.05
N GLY A 193 10.06 -13.83 17.46
CA GLY A 193 11.28 -14.44 16.90
C GLY A 193 12.55 -13.58 17.07
N GLY A 194 12.68 -12.86 18.19
CA GLY A 194 13.84 -11.98 18.42
C GLY A 194 13.71 -10.58 17.81
N VAL A 195 12.61 -10.29 17.10
CA VAL A 195 12.39 -9.01 16.42
C VAL A 195 11.14 -8.35 16.97
N LYS A 196 11.26 -7.08 17.35
CA LYS A 196 10.12 -6.26 17.75
C LYS A 196 9.21 -6.04 16.54
N ARG A 197 8.00 -6.60 16.56
CA ARG A 197 7.06 -6.55 15.42
C ARG A 197 5.62 -6.40 15.89
N GLY A 198 4.82 -5.70 15.09
CA GLY A 198 3.38 -5.57 15.27
C GLY A 198 2.67 -5.07 14.04
N PHE A 199 1.35 -4.91 14.12
CA PHE A 199 0.50 -4.48 13.01
C PHE A 199 -0.49 -3.42 13.47
N PHE A 200 0.01 -2.23 13.86
CA PHE A 200 -0.81 -1.07 14.22
C PHE A 200 -1.81 -1.35 15.36
N GLY A 201 -1.34 -2.05 16.40
CA GLY A 201 -2.18 -2.49 17.53
C GLY A 201 -2.83 -3.86 17.34
N TYR A 202 -2.61 -4.52 16.20
CA TYR A 202 -3.00 -5.90 15.97
C TYR A 202 -1.78 -6.83 15.96
N ASP A 203 -2.04 -8.14 16.05
CA ASP A 203 -1.07 -9.21 15.84
C ASP A 203 -1.49 -10.08 14.64
N TYR A 204 -0.80 -9.93 13.51
CA TYR A 204 -1.18 -10.60 12.26
C TYR A 204 -1.06 -12.14 12.33
N ARG A 205 -0.37 -12.68 13.34
CA ARG A 205 -0.31 -14.13 13.61
C ARG A 205 -1.69 -14.72 13.92
N GLN A 206 -2.62 -13.92 14.45
CA GLN A 206 -3.99 -14.36 14.74
C GLN A 206 -4.76 -14.73 13.47
N LEU A 207 -4.31 -14.28 12.29
CA LEU A 207 -4.87 -14.65 10.99
C LEU A 207 -4.22 -15.90 10.38
N GLN A 208 -3.16 -16.48 10.95
CA GLN A 208 -2.51 -17.66 10.37
C GLN A 208 -3.50 -18.82 10.22
N LYS A 209 -3.47 -19.50 9.07
CA LYS A 209 -4.27 -20.71 8.82
C LYS A 209 -3.90 -21.82 9.81
N ASP A 210 -2.60 -22.08 9.93
CA ASP A 210 -2.00 -22.95 10.95
C ASP A 210 -1.33 -22.09 12.03
N PRO A 211 -1.82 -22.09 13.28
CA PRO A 211 -1.24 -21.32 14.38
C PRO A 211 0.20 -21.71 14.78
N ASN A 212 0.70 -22.86 14.33
CA ASN A 212 2.08 -23.31 14.58
C ASN A 212 3.02 -23.01 13.40
N TRP A 213 2.48 -22.51 12.29
CA TRP A 213 3.30 -22.13 11.15
C TRP A 213 4.03 -20.81 11.44
N GLU A 214 5.30 -20.75 11.04
CA GLU A 214 6.11 -19.55 11.13
C GLU A 214 6.64 -19.17 9.74
N PRO A 215 6.71 -17.86 9.41
CA PRO A 215 7.42 -17.40 8.23
C PRO A 215 8.87 -17.89 8.26
N ASP A 216 9.36 -18.43 7.14
CA ASP A 216 10.77 -18.79 6.98
C ASP A 216 11.61 -17.52 6.75
N GLU A 217 11.86 -16.77 7.84
CA GLU A 217 12.60 -15.50 7.80
C GLU A 217 14.05 -15.67 7.30
N SER A 218 14.60 -16.90 7.29
CA SER A 218 15.92 -17.16 6.72
C SER A 218 16.01 -16.90 5.21
N LYS A 219 14.85 -16.90 4.53
CA LYS A 219 14.71 -16.58 3.11
C LYS A 219 14.36 -15.11 2.86
N ALA A 220 14.22 -14.31 3.92
CA ALA A 220 13.82 -12.92 3.79
C ALA A 220 14.93 -12.06 3.16
N VAL A 221 14.55 -11.24 2.17
CA VAL A 221 15.44 -10.28 1.52
C VAL A 221 15.01 -8.85 1.85
N SER A 222 15.97 -8.03 2.31
CA SER A 222 15.73 -6.64 2.67
C SER A 222 15.66 -5.75 1.43
N GLN A 223 14.68 -4.86 1.38
CA GLN A 223 14.47 -3.94 0.27
C GLN A 223 15.00 -2.56 0.64
N VAL A 224 16.33 -2.41 0.58
CA VAL A 224 16.99 -1.12 0.79
C VAL A 224 16.77 -0.23 -0.42
N MET A 225 16.33 1.01 -0.18
CA MET A 225 15.94 1.94 -1.24
C MET A 225 16.41 3.35 -0.92
N ARG A 226 16.96 4.04 -1.92
CA ARG A 226 17.22 5.48 -1.79
C ARG A 226 15.88 6.24 -1.77
N GLN A 227 15.91 7.44 -1.21
CA GLN A 227 14.81 8.38 -1.33
C GLN A 227 14.48 8.67 -2.80
N GLY A 228 13.22 8.52 -3.19
CA GLY A 228 12.73 8.69 -4.56
C GLY A 228 12.66 7.40 -5.38
N GLN A 229 13.06 6.25 -4.83
CA GLN A 229 12.84 4.94 -5.48
C GLN A 229 11.51 4.31 -5.09
N PHE A 230 11.01 3.40 -5.92
CA PHE A 230 9.84 2.58 -5.63
C PHE A 230 10.06 1.09 -5.93
N ILE A 231 9.35 0.24 -5.21
CA ILE A 231 9.31 -1.21 -5.41
C ILE A 231 7.87 -1.64 -5.73
N VAL A 232 7.70 -2.60 -6.64
CA VAL A 232 6.39 -3.11 -7.06
C VAL A 232 6.26 -4.56 -6.58
N PHE A 233 5.18 -4.90 -5.89
CA PHE A 233 4.96 -6.26 -5.39
C PHE A 233 3.46 -6.60 -5.24
N TRP A 234 3.13 -7.88 -5.31
CA TRP A 234 1.80 -8.35 -4.95
C TRP A 234 1.55 -8.22 -3.44
N SER A 235 0.39 -7.73 -3.02
CA SER A 235 0.00 -7.71 -1.60
C SER A 235 -0.06 -9.09 -0.95
N THR A 236 -0.19 -10.13 -1.76
CA THR A 236 -0.17 -11.53 -1.32
C THR A 236 1.25 -12.07 -1.15
N LEU A 237 2.30 -11.34 -1.56
CA LEU A 237 3.68 -11.69 -1.22
C LEU A 237 3.86 -11.63 0.29
N MET A 238 4.58 -12.58 0.89
CA MET A 238 5.00 -12.44 2.29
C MET A 238 5.88 -11.20 2.41
N HIS A 239 5.38 -10.20 3.11
CA HIS A 239 6.09 -8.97 3.34
C HIS A 239 5.96 -8.47 4.78
N ALA A 240 7.00 -7.77 5.21
CA ALA A 240 7.15 -7.18 6.54
C ALA A 240 8.03 -5.92 6.44
N SER A 241 8.39 -5.34 7.58
CA SER A 241 9.52 -4.40 7.64
C SER A 241 10.43 -4.72 8.81
N HIS A 242 11.69 -4.30 8.71
CA HIS A 242 12.55 -4.20 9.88
C HIS A 242 11.96 -3.20 10.89
N PRO A 243 12.29 -3.33 12.19
CA PRO A 243 12.07 -2.26 13.16
C PRO A 243 12.99 -1.07 12.86
N HIS A 244 12.63 0.10 13.39
CA HIS A 244 13.52 1.24 13.39
C HIS A 244 14.43 1.18 14.62
N SER A 245 15.73 1.03 14.43
CA SER A 245 16.73 0.85 15.51
C SER A 245 16.76 1.98 16.54
N GLY A 246 16.40 3.19 16.11
CA GLY A 246 16.40 4.39 16.97
C GLY A 246 17.77 5.05 17.09
N LEU A 247 18.74 4.62 16.28
CA LEU A 247 20.08 5.20 16.23
C LEU A 247 20.13 6.59 15.54
N THR A 248 19.05 6.96 14.85
CA THR A 248 18.89 8.26 14.18
C THR A 248 17.58 8.90 14.60
N ASP A 249 17.53 10.24 14.60
CA ASP A 249 16.29 11.00 14.87
C ASP A 249 15.37 11.15 13.65
N GLN A 250 15.81 10.67 12.48
CA GLN A 250 15.03 10.76 11.24
C GLN A 250 14.04 9.60 11.16
N MET A 251 12.77 9.90 10.86
CA MET A 251 11.78 8.87 10.55
C MET A 251 12.02 8.28 9.16
N ARG A 252 11.63 7.01 8.96
CA ARG A 252 11.42 6.44 7.62
C ARG A 252 9.98 6.70 7.19
N LEU A 253 9.77 7.20 5.97
CA LEU A 253 8.44 7.38 5.38
C LEU A 253 8.32 6.64 4.04
N GLY A 254 7.40 5.69 4.01
CA GLY A 254 6.92 5.04 2.80
C GLY A 254 5.57 5.59 2.35
N PHE A 255 5.32 5.59 1.06
CA PHE A 255 4.00 5.83 0.50
C PHE A 255 3.62 4.68 -0.46
N ALA A 256 2.54 3.99 -0.15
CA ALA A 256 2.02 2.92 -0.98
C ALA A 256 0.87 3.43 -1.86
N GLY A 257 0.93 3.19 -3.16
CA GLY A 257 -0.24 3.19 -4.05
C GLY A 257 -0.64 1.75 -4.35
N ARG A 258 -1.94 1.43 -4.33
CA ARG A 258 -2.46 0.08 -4.56
C ARG A 258 -3.35 0.06 -5.80
N TYR A 259 -3.03 -0.85 -6.72
CA TYR A 259 -3.57 -0.88 -8.07
C TYR A 259 -4.30 -2.18 -8.36
N LEU A 260 -5.36 -2.07 -9.14
CA LEU A 260 -6.22 -3.17 -9.57
C LEU A 260 -6.59 -3.01 -11.05
N PRO A 261 -6.86 -4.11 -11.78
CA PRO A 261 -7.63 -4.03 -13.01
C PRO A 261 -9.04 -3.49 -12.73
N THR A 262 -9.63 -2.74 -13.66
CA THR A 262 -10.95 -2.11 -13.45
C THR A 262 -12.10 -3.09 -13.24
N GLN A 263 -11.93 -4.36 -13.61
CA GLN A 263 -12.91 -5.43 -13.41
C GLN A 263 -13.07 -5.86 -11.95
N VAL A 264 -12.07 -5.61 -11.09
CA VAL A 264 -12.13 -5.94 -9.66
C VAL A 264 -13.11 -5.00 -8.97
N GLN A 265 -14.01 -5.52 -8.14
CA GLN A 265 -14.96 -4.69 -7.39
C GLN A 265 -14.28 -4.14 -6.13
N VAL A 266 -14.54 -2.87 -5.81
CA VAL A 266 -13.98 -2.17 -4.66
C VAL A 266 -15.10 -1.71 -3.74
N TYR A 267 -14.99 -2.08 -2.47
CA TYR A 267 -15.99 -1.95 -1.40
C TYR A 267 -17.41 -2.41 -1.80
N PRO A 268 -17.58 -3.63 -2.37
CA PRO A 268 -18.88 -4.09 -2.87
C PRO A 268 -19.97 -4.23 -1.80
N TYR A 269 -19.58 -4.31 -0.53
CA TYR A 269 -20.47 -4.56 0.61
C TYR A 269 -20.37 -3.50 1.72
N SER A 270 -19.72 -2.37 1.47
CA SER A 270 -19.40 -1.40 2.52
C SER A 270 -19.56 0.04 2.07
N GLU A 271 -20.18 0.84 2.94
CA GLU A 271 -20.30 2.30 2.79
C GLU A 271 -19.36 3.05 3.74
N GLY A 272 -18.57 2.33 4.52
CA GLY A 272 -17.61 2.86 5.47
C GLY A 272 -16.48 1.88 5.75
N LEU A 273 -15.42 2.38 6.40
CA LEU A 273 -14.28 1.63 6.90
C LEU A 273 -14.39 1.50 8.42
N GLU A 274 -14.04 0.34 8.96
CA GLU A 274 -13.92 0.09 10.40
C GLU A 274 -12.62 -0.69 10.65
N GLU A 275 -11.53 0.03 10.85
CA GLU A 275 -10.17 -0.52 10.95
C GLU A 275 -9.33 0.29 11.94
N PHE A 276 -8.32 -0.35 12.54
CA PHE A 276 -7.35 0.30 13.45
C PHE A 276 -8.00 1.09 14.59
N GLY A 277 -9.11 0.58 15.13
CA GLY A 277 -9.88 1.24 16.20
C GLY A 277 -10.61 2.52 15.77
N GLY A 278 -10.69 2.83 14.47
CA GLY A 278 -11.38 3.99 13.92
C GLY A 278 -12.49 3.62 12.93
N LYS A 279 -13.34 4.60 12.60
CA LYS A 279 -14.38 4.48 11.56
C LYS A 279 -14.32 5.67 10.62
N ALA A 280 -14.56 5.44 9.33
CA ALA A 280 -14.62 6.48 8.31
C ALA A 280 -15.73 6.20 7.29
N SER A 281 -16.41 7.25 6.79
CA SER A 281 -17.38 7.11 5.70
C SER A 281 -16.69 7.04 4.34
N LEU A 282 -17.21 6.21 3.42
CA LEU A 282 -16.77 6.14 2.02
C LEU A 282 -17.53 7.12 1.11
N ASP A 283 -18.34 8.06 1.62
CA ASP A 283 -19.15 8.98 0.80
C ASP A 283 -18.33 9.79 -0.21
N LYS A 284 -17.12 10.21 0.20
CA LYS A 284 -16.20 11.00 -0.63
C LYS A 284 -15.10 10.15 -1.29
N PHE A 285 -15.10 8.85 -1.05
CA PHE A 285 -14.16 7.93 -1.69
C PHE A 285 -14.53 7.70 -3.16
N GLY A 286 -13.52 7.46 -3.99
CA GLY A 286 -13.67 6.92 -5.33
C GLY A 286 -12.35 6.42 -5.89
N ASN A 287 -12.41 5.42 -6.77
CA ASN A 287 -11.25 4.90 -7.47
C ASN A 287 -10.71 5.93 -8.47
N VAL A 288 -9.40 5.94 -8.67
CA VAL A 288 -8.74 6.78 -9.69
C VAL A 288 -8.36 5.91 -10.87
N LEU A 289 -8.92 6.19 -12.05
CA LEU A 289 -8.50 5.52 -13.28
C LEU A 289 -7.07 5.97 -13.65
N THR A 290 -6.11 5.05 -13.65
CA THR A 290 -4.70 5.37 -13.91
C THR A 290 -4.29 5.08 -15.34
N SER A 291 -4.85 4.04 -15.97
CA SER A 291 -4.63 3.75 -17.39
C SER A 291 -5.87 3.19 -18.06
N GLY A 292 -5.94 3.35 -19.38
CA GLY A 292 -6.96 2.72 -20.21
C GLY A 292 -8.36 3.29 -19.97
N LYS A 293 -9.34 2.41 -19.80
CA LYS A 293 -10.77 2.70 -19.67
C LYS A 293 -11.40 1.84 -18.58
N ASN A 294 -12.56 2.28 -18.09
CA ASN A 294 -13.42 1.44 -17.27
C ASN A 294 -14.69 1.10 -18.06
N GLU A 295 -14.90 -0.18 -18.35
CA GLU A 295 -16.10 -0.69 -19.05
C GLU A 295 -17.15 -1.23 -18.06
N TYR A 296 -16.83 -1.26 -16.77
CA TYR A 296 -17.65 -1.79 -15.71
C TYR A 296 -18.45 -0.70 -14.98
N ARG A 297 -19.57 -1.09 -14.34
CA ARG A 297 -20.47 -0.16 -13.64
C ARG A 297 -20.51 -0.34 -12.13
N HIS A 298 -19.75 -1.29 -11.59
CA HIS A 298 -19.78 -1.65 -10.16
C HIS A 298 -18.92 -0.76 -9.26
N ASN A 299 -17.95 -0.05 -9.82
CA ASN A 299 -17.04 0.82 -9.07
C ASN A 299 -17.40 2.30 -9.19
N ARG A 300 -17.25 3.04 -8.09
CA ARG A 300 -17.26 4.50 -8.10
C ARG A 300 -15.89 5.02 -8.51
N PHE A 301 -15.85 6.00 -9.42
CA PHE A 301 -14.63 6.67 -9.86
C PHE A 301 -14.70 8.17 -9.60
N VAL A 302 -13.53 8.78 -9.38
CA VAL A 302 -13.34 10.23 -9.35
C VAL A 302 -12.30 10.64 -10.37
N ASP A 303 -12.50 11.78 -11.03
CA ASP A 303 -11.59 12.31 -12.04
C ASP A 303 -10.71 13.45 -11.52
N SER A 304 -10.98 13.92 -10.31
CA SER A 304 -10.26 15.00 -9.64
C SER A 304 -10.24 14.82 -8.14
N THR A 305 -9.21 15.39 -7.49
CA THR A 305 -9.15 15.53 -6.04
C THR A 305 -10.30 16.42 -5.57
N VAL A 306 -10.65 16.36 -4.28
CA VAL A 306 -11.65 17.28 -3.70
C VAL A 306 -11.21 18.76 -3.73
N ASN A 307 -9.96 19.01 -4.11
CA ASN A 307 -9.39 20.34 -4.30
C ASN A 307 -9.32 20.77 -5.78
N GLY A 308 -9.78 19.91 -6.70
CA GLY A 308 -9.92 20.23 -8.13
C GLY A 308 -8.73 19.85 -9.00
N PHE A 309 -7.69 19.19 -8.46
CA PHE A 309 -6.61 18.67 -9.29
C PHE A 309 -7.10 17.46 -10.07
N ARG A 310 -7.03 17.52 -11.41
CA ARG A 310 -7.51 16.45 -12.28
C ARG A 310 -6.47 15.33 -12.35
N PHE A 311 -6.88 14.09 -12.10
CA PHE A 311 -5.99 12.93 -12.24
C PHE A 311 -5.63 12.70 -13.72
N PRO A 312 -4.33 12.71 -14.08
CA PRO A 312 -3.89 12.26 -15.39
C PRO A 312 -4.25 10.79 -15.63
N VAL A 313 -4.81 10.49 -16.80
CA VAL A 313 -5.06 9.10 -17.21
C VAL A 313 -4.06 8.72 -18.31
N ARG A 314 -3.26 7.69 -18.05
CA ARG A 314 -2.29 7.16 -19.01
C ARG A 314 -3.02 6.44 -20.14
N GLN A 315 -3.23 7.13 -21.26
CA GLN A 315 -3.82 6.54 -22.47
C GLN A 315 -2.90 5.48 -23.08
N LYS A 316 -3.40 4.51 -23.85
CA LYS A 316 -2.53 3.69 -24.70
C LYS A 316 -2.02 4.52 -25.90
N GLY A 317 -0.75 4.31 -26.25
CA GLY A 317 -0.23 4.69 -27.56
C GLY A 317 -0.66 3.70 -28.63
#